data_AF-A0ABD6DHP2-F1
#
_entry.id   AF-A0ABD6DHP2-F1
#
_cell.length_a   1.000
_cell.length_b   1.000
_cell.length_c   1.000
_cell.angle_alpha   90.00
_cell.angle_beta   90.00
_cell.angle_gamma   90.00
#
_symmetry.space_group_name_H-M   'P 1'
#
loop_
_entity.id
_entity.type
_entity.pdbx_description
1 polymer ?
#
loop_
_entity_poly.entity_id
_entity_poly.type
_entity_poly.pdbx_seq_one_letter_code
_entity_poly.pdbx_strand_id
1 'polypeptide(L)'
;MNGTALRTTFVALCAVLLFAAPVTGSGVTAHPQPGPTDVAVCDSVEASDTVAVATVAGGEAPIRDDRAMYAGTVLTIRLCDADGVVTPYGENGAWVLTDGDGYEILNTTDSGATIRLTEGYGQLALADRVRPTEKTDTGPTFTEPSPNVVQPAFAEGTLFLPTADDVEVYDEHEASFRTALNETAAASDRLESLATTVNDSGLTGARAANATETLRTLASATNATASEGDDYRSSLFRMAGESPTPGVAVDAIDASRDEERTAETNANEAMASYESALDSRADAARSTVQRNLLIGLVGGLLVGVVLGGVVPYVAASNTEGRIRVDSSAEYSRKAQWLPVGVGVLVLLATVGVLAAASGGSILQVIL
;
A
#
# COMPACT_ATOMS: atom_id res chain seq x y z
N MET A 1 -41.87 -28.77 -28.37
CA MET A 1 -41.95 -30.24 -28.43
C MET A 1 -40.70 -30.74 -29.14
N ASN A 2 -39.89 -31.51 -28.41
CA ASN A 2 -38.97 -32.61 -28.80
C ASN A 2 -38.27 -32.55 -30.18
N GLY A 3 -36.96 -32.77 -30.32
CA GLY A 3 -36.01 -33.36 -29.41
C GLY A 3 -34.64 -33.51 -30.10
N THR A 4 -33.63 -33.64 -29.26
CA THR A 4 -32.20 -33.91 -29.44
C THR A 4 -31.83 -35.08 -30.35
N ALA A 5 -30.71 -34.95 -31.09
CA ALA A 5 -29.63 -35.95 -31.24
C ALA A 5 -28.53 -35.43 -32.20
N LEU A 6 -27.33 -35.12 -31.68
CA LEU A 6 -26.06 -35.88 -31.81
C LEU A 6 -25.39 -35.79 -33.21
N ARG A 7 -24.27 -35.06 -33.34
CA ARG A 7 -22.85 -35.46 -33.09
C ARG A 7 -22.13 -35.80 -34.40
N THR A 8 -21.11 -35.01 -34.74
CA THR A 8 -19.82 -35.42 -35.35
C THR A 8 -18.92 -34.18 -35.38
N THR A 9 -18.20 -33.82 -34.30
CA THR A 9 -16.77 -34.16 -34.06
C THR A 9 -15.86 -33.97 -35.29
N PHE A 10 -15.18 -32.84 -35.38
CA PHE A 10 -13.93 -32.67 -36.12
C PHE A 10 -12.92 -31.98 -35.20
N VAL A 11 -12.12 -32.80 -34.52
CA VAL A 11 -10.97 -32.37 -33.71
C VAL A 11 -9.78 -32.31 -34.68
N ALA A 12 -9.34 -31.11 -35.02
CA ALA A 12 -8.12 -30.92 -35.80
C ALA A 12 -6.91 -31.05 -34.86
N LEU A 13 -6.22 -32.17 -35.04
CA LEU A 13 -5.03 -32.63 -34.36
C LEU A 13 -3.80 -31.87 -34.90
N CYS A 14 -3.37 -30.79 -34.25
CA CYS A 14 -2.05 -30.20 -34.49
C CYS A 14 -1.01 -30.90 -33.60
N ALA A 15 -0.43 -31.97 -34.12
CA ALA A 15 0.74 -32.62 -33.54
C ALA A 15 1.98 -31.73 -33.72
N VAL A 16 2.36 -31.00 -32.67
CA VAL A 16 3.69 -30.38 -32.60
C VAL A 16 4.67 -31.48 -32.19
N LEU A 17 5.49 -31.89 -33.15
CA LEU A 17 6.65 -32.76 -32.98
C LEU A 17 7.65 -32.11 -32.01
N LEU A 18 7.63 -32.59 -30.76
CA LEU A 18 8.71 -32.42 -29.79
C LEU A 18 9.91 -33.24 -30.26
N PHE A 19 10.82 -32.61 -31.01
CA PHE A 19 12.18 -33.10 -31.14
C PHE A 19 12.91 -32.84 -29.82
N ALA A 20 12.95 -33.86 -28.97
CA ALA A 20 13.90 -33.95 -27.87
C ALA A 20 15.30 -34.16 -28.46
N ALA A 21 16.00 -33.06 -28.72
CA ALA A 21 17.44 -33.11 -28.92
C ALA A 21 18.10 -33.33 -27.55
N PRO A 22 18.93 -34.36 -27.36
CA PRO A 22 19.77 -34.45 -26.18
C PRO A 22 20.74 -33.28 -26.24
N VAL A 23 20.50 -32.25 -25.43
CA VAL A 23 21.50 -31.24 -25.10
C VAL A 23 22.55 -31.98 -24.27
N THR A 24 23.49 -32.64 -24.96
CA THR A 24 24.77 -33.00 -24.38
C THR A 24 25.39 -31.68 -23.97
N GLY A 25 25.31 -31.41 -22.66
CA GLY A 25 25.98 -30.31 -22.00
C GLY A 25 27.46 -30.39 -22.35
N SER A 26 27.83 -29.65 -23.38
CA SER A 26 29.19 -29.16 -23.53
C SER A 26 29.29 -28.13 -22.45
N GLY A 27 29.70 -28.56 -21.26
CA GLY A 27 30.18 -27.67 -20.22
C GLY A 27 31.30 -26.88 -20.86
N VAL A 28 30.95 -25.71 -21.39
CA VAL A 28 31.92 -24.66 -21.64
C VAL A 28 32.31 -24.24 -20.23
N THR A 29 33.29 -24.95 -19.66
CA THR A 29 34.12 -24.37 -18.63
C THR A 29 34.69 -23.13 -19.30
N ALA A 30 34.08 -21.97 -19.01
CA ALA A 30 34.70 -20.70 -19.29
C ALA A 30 36.07 -20.80 -18.64
N HIS A 31 37.08 -21.07 -19.45
CA HIS A 31 38.44 -20.89 -19.00
C HIS A 31 38.50 -19.42 -18.60
N PRO A 32 38.92 -19.10 -17.36
CA PRO A 32 39.14 -17.72 -17.00
C PRO A 32 40.11 -17.17 -18.04
N GLN A 33 39.63 -16.22 -18.85
CA GLN A 33 40.57 -15.42 -19.64
C GLN A 33 41.51 -14.80 -18.61
N PRO A 34 42.84 -14.97 -18.77
CA PRO A 34 43.77 -14.24 -17.92
C PRO A 34 43.43 -12.78 -18.10
N GLY A 35 43.08 -12.11 -17.00
CA GLY A 35 42.96 -10.66 -16.97
C GLY A 35 44.27 -10.02 -17.46
N PRO A 36 44.30 -8.69 -17.63
CA PRO A 36 45.53 -7.99 -18.02
C PRO A 36 46.69 -8.47 -17.15
N THR A 37 47.83 -8.77 -17.78
CA THR A 37 49.07 -9.13 -17.08
C THR A 37 49.33 -8.10 -15.99
N ASP A 38 49.70 -8.55 -14.79
CA ASP A 38 49.75 -7.78 -13.54
C ASP A 38 50.42 -6.39 -13.61
N VAL A 39 51.27 -6.15 -14.61
CA VAL A 39 52.03 -4.93 -14.85
C VAL A 39 51.17 -3.78 -15.44
N ALA A 40 50.16 -4.08 -16.27
CA ALA A 40 49.42 -3.07 -17.03
C ALA A 40 48.50 -2.18 -16.16
N VAL A 41 48.17 -2.61 -14.95
CA VAL A 41 47.27 -1.88 -14.04
C VAL A 41 47.96 -0.63 -13.49
N CYS A 42 49.26 -0.72 -13.14
CA CYS A 42 50.02 0.40 -12.59
C CYS A 42 50.52 1.38 -13.65
N ASP A 43 50.65 0.97 -14.92
CA ASP A 43 51.05 1.85 -16.04
C ASP A 43 50.08 3.04 -16.24
N SER A 44 48.84 2.91 -15.81
CA SER A 44 47.80 3.93 -15.90
C SER A 44 47.67 4.82 -14.64
N VAL A 45 48.53 4.59 -13.65
CA VAL A 45 48.50 5.25 -12.34
C VAL A 45 49.66 6.25 -12.25
N GLU A 46 49.37 7.53 -12.47
CA GLU A 46 50.32 8.60 -12.20
C GLU A 46 50.32 8.93 -10.71
N ALA A 47 51.21 8.30 -9.93
CA ALA A 47 51.35 8.57 -8.50
C ALA A 47 52.80 8.86 -8.13
N SER A 48 53.02 9.93 -7.35
CA SER A 48 54.33 10.26 -6.77
C SER A 48 54.68 9.38 -5.56
N ASP A 49 53.65 8.85 -4.90
CA ASP A 49 53.72 8.01 -3.71
C ASP A 49 53.04 6.66 -3.99
N THR A 50 53.30 5.66 -3.17
CA THR A 50 52.67 4.34 -3.31
C THR A 50 51.16 4.41 -3.01
N VAL A 51 50.33 3.91 -3.92
CA VAL A 51 48.86 3.90 -3.82
C VAL A 51 48.33 2.47 -3.97
N ALA A 52 47.34 2.11 -3.15
CA ALA A 52 46.61 0.86 -3.30
C ALA A 52 45.55 0.95 -4.41
N VAL A 53 45.53 -0.04 -5.30
CA VAL A 53 44.63 -0.12 -6.45
C VAL A 53 43.95 -1.48 -6.47
N ALA A 54 42.65 -1.50 -6.76
CA ALA A 54 41.90 -2.74 -6.92
C ALA A 54 41.43 -2.93 -8.36
N THR A 55 41.23 -4.19 -8.76
CA THR A 55 40.64 -4.58 -10.04
C THR A 55 39.61 -5.68 -9.80
N VAL A 56 38.51 -5.68 -10.54
CA VAL A 56 37.50 -6.75 -10.48
C VAL A 56 37.86 -7.82 -11.50
N ALA A 57 37.60 -9.09 -11.19
CA ALA A 57 37.80 -10.18 -12.16
C ALA A 57 37.04 -9.91 -13.48
N GLY A 58 37.75 -9.94 -14.61
CA GLY A 58 37.20 -9.63 -15.94
C GLY A 58 37.04 -8.13 -16.25
N GLY A 59 37.37 -7.23 -15.31
CA GLY A 59 37.45 -5.80 -15.53
C GLY A 59 38.87 -5.35 -15.88
N GLU A 60 38.99 -4.45 -16.85
CA GLU A 60 40.29 -3.90 -17.27
C GLU A 60 40.64 -2.59 -16.56
N ALA A 61 39.65 -1.90 -15.96
CA ALA A 61 39.85 -0.59 -15.37
C ALA A 61 40.28 -0.68 -13.89
N PRO A 62 41.39 -0.01 -13.49
CA PRO A 62 41.76 0.12 -12.08
C PRO A 62 40.73 0.93 -11.31
N ILE A 63 40.46 0.49 -10.07
CA ILE A 63 39.60 1.18 -9.12
C ILE A 63 40.51 1.83 -8.08
N ARG A 64 40.41 3.16 -8.01
CA ARG A 64 41.21 4.02 -7.12
C ARG A 64 40.34 4.86 -6.20
N ASP A 65 39.13 5.18 -6.66
CA ASP A 65 38.16 5.98 -5.91
C ASP A 65 37.24 5.08 -5.08
N ASP A 66 36.56 5.71 -4.11
CA ASP A 66 35.57 5.05 -3.29
C ASP A 66 34.41 4.49 -4.12
N ARG A 67 33.99 3.27 -3.81
CA ARG A 67 32.96 2.58 -4.59
C ARG A 67 32.14 1.62 -3.75
N ALA A 68 30.84 1.56 -4.03
CA ALA A 68 29.96 0.56 -3.44
C ALA A 68 30.16 -0.81 -4.14
N MET A 69 30.35 -1.89 -3.37
CA MET A 69 30.58 -3.25 -3.90
C MET A 69 29.76 -4.30 -3.15
N TYR A 70 29.13 -5.23 -3.87
CA TYR A 70 28.38 -6.30 -3.23
C TYR A 70 29.31 -7.34 -2.60
N ALA A 71 28.86 -7.94 -1.49
CA ALA A 71 29.46 -9.14 -0.95
C ALA A 71 29.60 -10.24 -2.02
N GLY A 72 30.65 -11.05 -1.93
CA GLY A 72 31.02 -12.06 -2.92
C GLY A 72 31.84 -11.52 -4.10
N THR A 73 31.96 -10.20 -4.27
CA THR A 73 32.82 -9.60 -5.30
C THR A 73 34.28 -9.99 -5.07
N VAL A 74 34.95 -10.46 -6.13
CA VAL A 74 36.38 -10.82 -6.09
C VAL A 74 37.21 -9.68 -6.65
N LEU A 75 38.16 -9.20 -5.84
CA LEU A 75 39.04 -8.08 -6.13
C LEU A 75 40.50 -8.55 -6.14
N THR A 76 41.29 -8.09 -7.10
CA THR A 76 42.74 -8.20 -7.07
C THR A 76 43.35 -6.85 -6.74
N ILE A 77 44.07 -6.81 -5.62
CA ILE A 77 44.73 -5.66 -5.02
C ILE A 77 46.20 -5.62 -5.42
N ARG A 78 46.67 -4.43 -5.79
CA ARG A 78 48.07 -4.14 -6.09
C ARG A 78 48.47 -2.81 -5.45
N LEU A 79 49.75 -2.65 -5.14
CA LEU A 79 50.33 -1.35 -4.82
C LEU A 79 51.08 -0.85 -6.05
N CYS A 80 50.82 0.40 -6.43
CA CYS A 80 51.47 1.06 -7.55
C CYS A 80 52.25 2.28 -7.06
N ASP A 81 53.47 2.47 -7.56
CA ASP A 81 54.27 3.68 -7.38
C ASP A 81 54.78 4.22 -8.74
N ALA A 82 55.67 5.20 -8.72
CA ALA A 82 56.24 5.80 -9.93
C ALA A 82 57.07 4.83 -10.79
N ASP A 83 57.60 3.75 -10.19
CA ASP A 83 58.42 2.74 -10.86
C ASP A 83 57.59 1.50 -11.28
N GLY A 84 56.33 1.40 -10.84
CA GLY A 84 55.36 0.40 -11.27
C GLY A 84 54.74 -0.38 -10.11
N VAL A 85 54.59 -1.69 -10.29
CA VAL A 85 54.02 -2.58 -9.26
C VAL A 85 55.01 -2.76 -8.12
N VAL A 86 54.59 -2.45 -6.89
CA VAL A 86 55.34 -2.76 -5.68
C VAL A 86 55.04 -4.20 -5.26
N THR A 87 56.08 -5.03 -5.15
CA THR A 87 55.92 -6.45 -4.84
C THR A 87 55.63 -6.69 -3.35
N PRO A 88 54.74 -7.63 -2.99
CA PRO A 88 54.47 -7.99 -1.60
C PRO A 88 55.69 -8.58 -0.89
N TYR A 89 56.61 -9.19 -1.63
CA TYR A 89 57.82 -9.80 -1.11
C TYR A 89 59.06 -9.12 -1.72
N GLY A 90 60.08 -8.81 -0.93
CA GLY A 90 61.31 -8.17 -1.43
C GLY A 90 62.15 -7.45 -0.37
N GLU A 91 63.36 -7.03 -0.77
CA GLU A 91 64.37 -6.41 0.10
C GLU A 91 64.03 -4.97 0.53
N ASN A 92 63.04 -4.33 -0.14
CA ASN A 92 62.65 -2.93 0.08
C ASN A 92 61.38 -2.78 0.94
N GLY A 93 61.27 -3.49 2.06
CA GLY A 93 60.09 -3.42 2.92
C GLY A 93 58.84 -3.96 2.22
N ALA A 94 58.86 -5.28 1.99
CA ALA A 94 57.72 -6.12 1.63
C ALA A 94 56.39 -5.65 2.26
N TRP A 95 55.29 -5.73 1.48
CA TRP A 95 53.95 -5.45 1.98
C TRP A 95 53.08 -6.71 2.04
N VAL A 96 52.12 -6.75 2.96
CA VAL A 96 51.11 -7.80 3.03
C VAL A 96 49.74 -7.19 3.28
N LEU A 97 48.70 -7.84 2.77
CA LEU A 97 47.34 -7.54 3.19
C LEU A 97 47.09 -8.29 4.50
N THR A 98 46.70 -7.58 5.56
CA THR A 98 46.36 -8.24 6.83
C THR A 98 45.13 -9.11 6.68
N ASP A 99 45.03 -10.18 7.46
CA ASP A 99 43.74 -10.81 7.68
C ASP A 99 42.84 -9.87 8.49
N GLY A 100 41.55 -9.83 8.18
CA GLY A 100 40.60 -8.96 8.86
C GLY A 100 39.15 -9.33 8.55
N ASP A 101 38.23 -8.69 9.26
CA ASP A 101 36.81 -8.83 9.01
C ASP A 101 36.41 -8.09 7.71
N GLY A 102 35.45 -8.65 6.98
CA GLY A 102 34.88 -8.04 5.79
C GLY A 102 35.44 -8.54 4.45
N TYR A 103 36.48 -9.37 4.45
CA TYR A 103 36.98 -10.04 3.25
C TYR A 103 37.72 -11.34 3.57
N GLU A 104 37.78 -12.23 2.59
CA GLU A 104 38.55 -13.47 2.59
C GLU A 104 39.69 -13.35 1.58
N ILE A 105 40.94 -13.61 2.00
CA ILE A 105 42.08 -13.67 1.07
C ILE A 105 42.04 -15.01 0.32
N LEU A 106 41.81 -14.95 -0.99
CA LEU A 106 41.72 -16.13 -1.85
C LEU A 106 43.09 -16.59 -2.36
N ASN A 107 43.96 -15.64 -2.70
CA ASN A 107 45.26 -15.92 -3.28
C ASN A 107 46.23 -14.75 -3.06
N THR A 108 47.52 -15.03 -2.88
CA THR A 108 48.58 -14.02 -2.84
C THR A 108 49.67 -14.41 -3.82
N THR A 109 50.18 -13.42 -4.55
CA THR A 109 51.19 -13.57 -5.61
C THR A 109 52.32 -12.57 -5.39
N ASP A 110 53.39 -12.65 -6.16
CA ASP A 110 54.51 -11.69 -6.08
C ASP A 110 54.14 -10.28 -6.57
N SER A 111 52.95 -10.11 -7.14
CA SER A 111 52.46 -8.87 -7.75
C SER A 111 51.20 -8.30 -7.07
N GLY A 112 50.61 -9.02 -6.10
CA GLY A 112 49.38 -8.59 -5.44
C GLY A 112 48.63 -9.68 -4.68
N ALA A 113 47.49 -9.30 -4.11
CA ALA A 113 46.60 -10.18 -3.35
C ALA A 113 45.20 -10.19 -3.95
N THR A 114 44.56 -11.35 -4.05
CA THR A 114 43.17 -11.51 -4.47
C THR A 114 42.32 -11.78 -3.25
N ILE A 115 41.28 -10.98 -3.07
CA ILE A 115 40.31 -11.08 -1.97
C ILE A 115 38.89 -11.28 -2.49
N ARG A 116 38.02 -11.81 -1.65
CA ARG A 116 36.57 -11.82 -1.82
C ARG A 116 35.93 -11.05 -0.68
N LEU A 117 35.06 -10.08 -0.99
CA LEU A 117 34.30 -9.38 0.05
C LEU A 117 33.30 -10.33 0.73
N THR A 118 33.23 -10.31 2.06
CA THR A 118 32.26 -11.13 2.82
C THR A 118 30.98 -10.34 3.09
N GLU A 119 29.89 -11.02 3.43
CA GLU A 119 28.65 -10.35 3.87
C GLU A 119 28.88 -9.55 5.16
N GLY A 120 28.23 -8.39 5.27
CA GLY A 120 28.28 -7.56 6.47
C GLY A 120 29.63 -6.84 6.66
N TYR A 121 30.40 -6.64 5.59
CA TYR A 121 31.69 -5.96 5.67
C TYR A 121 31.57 -4.47 5.94
N GLY A 122 30.40 -3.86 5.67
CA GLY A 122 30.11 -2.46 5.95
C GLY A 122 31.00 -1.49 5.17
N GLN A 123 32.18 -1.16 5.70
CA GLN A 123 33.16 -0.29 5.03
C GLN A 123 34.57 -0.88 5.14
N LEU A 124 35.27 -0.93 4.00
CA LEU A 124 36.61 -1.46 3.86
C LEU A 124 37.52 -0.45 3.15
N ALA A 125 38.29 0.31 3.93
CA ALA A 125 39.37 1.13 3.41
C ALA A 125 40.59 0.27 3.11
N LEU A 126 40.99 0.18 1.83
CA LEU A 126 42.03 -0.75 1.41
C LEU A 126 43.41 -0.39 1.97
N ALA A 127 43.74 0.90 2.02
CA ALA A 127 45.03 1.39 2.52
C ALA A 127 45.28 0.94 3.98
N ASP A 128 44.25 0.97 4.83
CA ASP A 128 44.34 0.59 6.25
C ASP A 128 44.64 -0.91 6.47
N ARG A 129 44.45 -1.73 5.44
CA ARG A 129 44.68 -3.19 5.49
C ARG A 129 46.06 -3.59 5.00
N VAL A 130 46.82 -2.67 4.43
CA VAL A 130 48.17 -2.94 3.94
C VAL A 130 49.17 -2.75 5.06
N ARG A 131 50.11 -3.69 5.20
CA ARG A 131 51.20 -3.64 6.19
C ARG A 131 52.56 -3.76 5.52
N PRO A 132 53.59 -3.06 6.02
CA PRO A 132 53.51 -2.05 7.09
C PRO A 132 52.72 -0.82 6.61
N THR A 133 52.04 -0.11 7.53
CA THR A 133 51.11 0.98 7.18
C THR A 133 51.78 2.13 6.44
N GLU A 134 53.08 2.33 6.66
CA GLU A 134 53.90 3.30 5.91
C GLU A 134 54.05 2.99 4.40
N LYS A 135 53.51 1.86 3.92
CA LYS A 135 53.54 1.49 2.50
C LYS A 135 52.48 2.18 1.68
N THR A 136 51.36 2.58 2.28
CA THR A 136 50.27 3.23 1.54
C THR A 136 49.32 3.89 2.53
N ASP A 137 49.10 5.19 2.34
CA ASP A 137 48.06 5.94 3.05
C ASP A 137 46.89 6.30 2.11
N THR A 138 46.95 5.87 0.84
CA THR A 138 45.99 6.21 -0.21
C THR A 138 45.47 4.94 -0.90
N GLY A 139 44.16 4.84 -1.09
CA GLY A 139 43.53 3.73 -1.80
C GLY A 139 42.01 3.81 -1.76
N PRO A 140 41.31 2.97 -2.54
CA PRO A 140 39.86 2.97 -2.57
C PRO A 140 39.26 2.51 -1.24
N THR A 141 38.16 3.14 -0.85
CA THR A 141 37.26 2.63 0.19
C THR A 141 36.08 1.92 -0.46
N PHE A 142 35.88 0.66 -0.11
CA PHE A 142 34.69 -0.08 -0.51
C PHE A 142 33.62 0.05 0.55
N THR A 143 32.39 0.31 0.15
CA THR A 143 31.23 0.32 1.05
C THR A 143 30.25 -0.75 0.59
N GLU A 144 29.79 -1.60 1.51
CA GLU A 144 28.75 -2.57 1.21
C GLU A 144 27.47 -1.79 0.92
N PRO A 145 26.87 -1.92 -0.27
CA PRO A 145 25.53 -1.40 -0.49
C PRO A 145 24.63 -2.03 0.57
N SER A 146 23.87 -1.21 1.31
CA SER A 146 22.72 -1.72 2.05
C SER A 146 21.90 -2.58 1.09
N PRO A 147 21.39 -3.75 1.52
CA PRO A 147 20.55 -4.54 0.64
C PRO A 147 19.30 -3.69 0.38
N ASN A 148 19.22 -3.08 -0.80
CA ASN A 148 18.06 -2.33 -1.28
C ASN A 148 16.97 -3.34 -1.63
N VAL A 149 16.51 -4.12 -0.66
CA VAL A 149 15.58 -5.22 -0.88
C VAL A 149 14.50 -5.18 0.17
N VAL A 150 13.29 -5.45 -0.26
CA VAL A 150 12.10 -5.55 0.59
C VAL A 150 11.40 -6.86 0.32
N GLN A 151 10.60 -7.30 1.27
CA GLN A 151 9.71 -8.45 1.11
C GLN A 151 8.27 -7.93 1.14
N PRO A 152 7.65 -7.73 -0.03
CA PRO A 152 6.30 -7.17 -0.09
C PRO A 152 5.30 -7.99 0.72
N ALA A 153 4.45 -7.32 1.48
CA ALA A 153 3.33 -7.96 2.17
C ALA A 153 2.33 -8.61 1.22
N PHE A 154 2.26 -8.10 -0.01
CA PHE A 154 1.26 -8.49 -1.02
C PHE A 154 1.86 -9.36 -2.14
N ALA A 155 3.11 -9.83 -2.04
CA ALA A 155 3.67 -10.75 -3.02
C ALA A 155 4.64 -11.75 -2.39
N GLU A 156 4.80 -12.90 -3.05
CA GLU A 156 5.85 -13.85 -2.67
C GLU A 156 7.18 -13.46 -3.32
N GLY A 157 8.25 -13.50 -2.52
CA GLY A 157 9.62 -13.27 -3.00
C GLY A 157 10.26 -12.02 -2.42
N THR A 158 11.34 -11.59 -3.06
CA THR A 158 12.14 -10.43 -2.66
C THR A 158 12.10 -9.42 -3.80
N LEU A 159 11.69 -8.21 -3.48
CA LEU A 159 11.70 -7.08 -4.40
C LEU A 159 13.01 -6.32 -4.22
N PHE A 160 13.81 -6.24 -5.28
CA PHE A 160 15.02 -5.43 -5.30
C PHE A 160 14.68 -4.01 -5.74
N LEU A 161 15.14 -3.03 -4.98
CA LEU A 161 14.91 -1.61 -5.16
C LEU A 161 16.14 -0.92 -5.74
N PRO A 162 15.96 0.17 -6.51
CA PRO A 162 17.07 0.85 -7.18
C PRO A 162 18.06 1.47 -6.16
N THR A 163 17.54 2.09 -5.11
CA THR A 163 18.33 2.79 -4.09
C THR A 163 17.92 2.38 -2.67
N ALA A 164 18.76 2.71 -1.69
CA ALA A 164 18.46 2.47 -0.28
C ALA A 164 17.31 3.38 0.21
N ASP A 165 17.23 4.60 -0.32
CA ASP A 165 16.16 5.55 0.00
C ASP A 165 14.79 5.03 -0.47
N ASP A 166 14.76 4.25 -1.56
CA ASP A 166 13.52 3.62 -2.04
C ASP A 166 12.97 2.57 -1.05
N VAL A 167 13.80 2.00 -0.17
CA VAL A 167 13.34 1.06 0.88
C VAL A 167 12.43 1.80 1.87
N GLU A 168 12.85 2.96 2.36
CA GLU A 168 12.06 3.76 3.30
C GLU A 168 10.75 4.23 2.66
N VAL A 169 10.82 4.70 1.41
CA VAL A 169 9.63 5.11 0.64
C VAL A 169 8.68 3.94 0.41
N TYR A 170 9.22 2.76 0.08
CA TYR A 170 8.42 1.53 -0.08
C TYR A 170 7.69 1.18 1.23
N ASP A 171 8.44 1.11 2.33
CA ASP A 171 7.91 0.70 3.63
C ASP A 171 6.84 1.68 4.14
N GLU A 172 7.03 2.99 3.93
CA GLU A 172 6.05 4.02 4.28
C GLU A 172 4.73 3.82 3.52
N HIS A 173 4.78 3.66 2.20
CA HIS A 173 3.57 3.47 1.39
C HIS A 173 2.87 2.14 1.68
N GLU A 174 3.63 1.05 1.89
CA GLU A 174 3.04 -0.25 2.25
C GLU A 174 2.35 -0.18 3.62
N ALA A 175 3.00 0.45 4.60
CA ALA A 175 2.45 0.61 5.95
C ALA A 175 1.18 1.48 5.95
N SER A 176 1.17 2.57 5.20
CA SER A 176 0.00 3.45 5.06
C SER A 176 -1.18 2.73 4.41
N PHE A 177 -0.94 1.99 3.32
CA PHE A 177 -1.99 1.21 2.67
C PHE A 177 -2.55 0.10 3.57
N ARG A 178 -1.69 -0.65 4.27
CA ARG A 178 -2.12 -1.67 5.24
C ARG A 178 -2.91 -1.06 6.40
N THR A 179 -2.53 0.12 6.85
CA THR A 179 -3.25 0.84 7.91
C THR A 179 -4.65 1.21 7.43
N ALA A 180 -4.77 1.75 6.22
CA ALA A 180 -6.07 2.09 5.63
C ALA A 180 -6.98 0.86 5.45
N LEU A 181 -6.44 -0.28 5.00
CA LEU A 181 -7.18 -1.55 4.92
C LEU A 181 -7.73 -1.98 6.29
N ASN A 182 -6.89 -1.93 7.33
CA ASN A 182 -7.29 -2.29 8.69
C ASN A 182 -8.36 -1.34 9.26
N GLU A 183 -8.27 -0.04 8.98
CA GLU A 183 -9.27 0.94 9.39
C GLU A 183 -10.62 0.72 8.71
N THR A 184 -10.62 0.39 7.41
CA THR A 184 -11.83 0.04 6.67
C THR A 184 -12.48 -1.23 7.21
N ALA A 185 -11.70 -2.27 7.48
CA ALA A 185 -12.19 -3.49 8.10
C ALA A 185 -12.81 -3.21 9.48
N ALA A 186 -12.10 -2.47 10.34
CA ALA A 186 -12.59 -2.12 11.67
C ALA A 186 -13.86 -1.25 11.64
N ALA A 187 -13.98 -0.35 10.66
CA ALA A 187 -15.19 0.46 10.47
C ALA A 187 -16.38 -0.39 9.98
N SER A 188 -16.12 -1.37 9.11
CA SER A 188 -17.11 -2.32 8.61
C SER A 188 -17.65 -3.20 9.74
N ASP A 189 -16.77 -3.77 10.57
CA ASP A 189 -17.14 -4.59 11.74
C ASP A 189 -18.01 -3.81 12.74
N ARG A 190 -17.68 -2.53 12.97
CA ARG A 190 -18.47 -1.65 13.85
C ARG A 190 -19.87 -1.41 13.28
N LEU A 191 -19.99 -1.23 11.97
CA LEU A 191 -21.27 -1.02 11.31
C LEU A 191 -22.15 -2.28 11.37
N GLU A 192 -21.57 -3.45 11.18
CA GLU A 192 -22.27 -4.74 11.28
C GLU A 192 -22.74 -5.02 12.72
N SER A 193 -21.89 -4.75 13.72
CA SER A 193 -22.27 -4.83 15.14
C SER A 193 -23.43 -3.89 15.47
N LEU A 194 -23.45 -2.71 14.85
CA LEU A 194 -24.56 -1.77 15.00
C LEU A 194 -25.83 -2.27 14.31
N ALA A 195 -25.73 -2.85 13.11
CA ALA A 195 -26.85 -3.48 12.41
C ALA A 195 -27.52 -4.55 13.28
N THR A 196 -26.71 -5.43 13.88
CA THR A 196 -27.18 -6.45 14.83
C THR A 196 -27.88 -5.81 16.04
N THR A 197 -27.26 -4.80 16.64
CA THR A 197 -27.84 -4.08 17.79
C THR A 197 -29.19 -3.42 17.45
N VAL A 198 -29.33 -2.85 16.25
CA VAL A 198 -30.59 -2.25 15.76
C VAL A 198 -31.63 -3.34 15.54
N ASN A 199 -31.26 -4.48 14.96
CA ASN A 199 -32.18 -5.59 14.73
C ASN A 199 -32.66 -6.27 16.03
N ASP A 200 -31.87 -6.23 17.10
CA ASP A 200 -32.23 -6.81 18.40
C ASP A 200 -32.99 -5.82 19.30
N SER A 201 -32.44 -4.62 19.47
CA SER A 201 -32.88 -3.66 20.50
C SER A 201 -33.53 -2.38 19.95
N GLY A 202 -33.67 -2.27 18.64
CA GLY A 202 -34.32 -1.15 17.95
C GLY A 202 -33.45 0.10 17.85
N LEU A 203 -33.95 1.10 17.10
CA LEU A 203 -33.25 2.36 16.89
C LEU A 203 -33.57 3.36 18.03
N THR A 204 -32.54 3.98 18.60
CA THR A 204 -32.66 5.10 19.54
C THR A 204 -31.86 6.29 19.03
N GLY A 205 -32.10 7.50 19.56
CA GLY A 205 -31.35 8.69 19.16
C GLY A 205 -29.83 8.54 19.32
N ALA A 206 -29.38 7.90 20.41
CA ALA A 206 -27.96 7.63 20.63
C ALA A 206 -27.39 6.62 19.60
N ARG A 207 -28.15 5.59 19.22
CA ARG A 207 -27.73 4.62 18.19
C ARG A 207 -27.71 5.24 16.80
N ALA A 208 -28.65 6.12 16.48
CA ALA A 208 -28.66 6.86 15.21
C ALA A 208 -27.46 7.80 15.09
N ALA A 209 -27.08 8.48 16.18
CA ALA A 209 -25.86 9.31 16.21
C ALA A 209 -24.60 8.45 16.01
N ASN A 210 -24.51 7.30 16.70
CA ASN A 210 -23.40 6.36 16.54
C ASN A 210 -23.33 5.78 15.11
N ALA A 211 -24.47 5.46 14.50
CA ALA A 211 -24.54 5.02 13.10
C ALA A 211 -24.00 6.06 12.13
N THR A 212 -24.43 7.31 12.32
CA THR A 212 -24.00 8.41 11.45
C THR A 212 -22.48 8.61 11.54
N GLU A 213 -21.92 8.51 12.75
CA GLU A 213 -20.46 8.59 12.93
C GLU A 213 -19.74 7.41 12.30
N THR A 214 -20.23 6.19 12.53
CA THR A 214 -19.64 4.97 11.96
C THR A 214 -19.66 4.99 10.43
N LEU A 215 -20.74 5.44 9.81
CA LEU A 215 -20.84 5.60 8.35
C LEU A 215 -19.88 6.66 7.82
N ARG A 216 -19.66 7.77 8.54
CA ARG A 216 -18.65 8.78 8.17
C ARG A 216 -17.24 8.21 8.28
N THR A 217 -16.94 7.49 9.37
CA THR A 217 -15.65 6.82 9.54
C THR A 217 -15.42 5.80 8.43
N LEU A 218 -16.42 4.98 8.09
CA LEU A 218 -16.33 4.00 7.01
C LEU A 218 -16.05 4.68 5.67
N ALA A 219 -16.81 5.72 5.32
CA ALA A 219 -16.59 6.48 4.09
C ALA A 219 -15.19 7.13 4.01
N SER A 220 -14.70 7.64 5.14
CA SER A 220 -13.35 8.19 5.23
C SER A 220 -12.28 7.11 5.07
N ALA A 221 -12.46 5.95 5.71
CA ALA A 221 -11.52 4.84 5.66
C ALA A 221 -11.47 4.20 4.26
N THR A 222 -12.62 4.02 3.59
CA THR A 222 -12.67 3.54 2.21
C THR A 222 -11.97 4.50 1.25
N ASN A 223 -12.15 5.82 1.44
CA ASN A 223 -11.45 6.81 0.61
C ASN A 223 -9.94 6.82 0.88
N ALA A 224 -9.52 6.66 2.14
CA ALA A 224 -8.11 6.49 2.48
C ALA A 224 -7.54 5.22 1.85
N THR A 225 -8.27 4.10 1.88
CA THR A 225 -7.84 2.83 1.28
C THR A 225 -7.58 2.97 -0.22
N ALA A 226 -8.47 3.65 -0.94
CA ALA A 226 -8.29 3.92 -2.37
C ALA A 226 -7.08 4.84 -2.64
N SER A 227 -6.95 5.93 -1.86
CA SER A 227 -5.86 6.90 -2.03
C SER A 227 -4.49 6.28 -1.72
N GLU A 228 -4.35 5.64 -0.56
CA GLU A 228 -3.10 5.00 -0.14
C GLU A 228 -2.77 3.79 -1.02
N GLY A 229 -3.79 3.09 -1.53
CA GLY A 229 -3.62 2.02 -2.52
C GLY A 229 -3.07 2.55 -3.85
N ASP A 230 -3.58 3.69 -4.32
CA ASP A 230 -3.05 4.37 -5.52
C ASP A 230 -1.59 4.79 -5.34
N ASP A 231 -1.24 5.37 -4.19
CA ASP A 231 0.13 5.81 -3.89
C ASP A 231 1.10 4.61 -3.77
N TYR A 232 0.70 3.54 -3.06
CA TYR A 232 1.48 2.30 -2.97
C TYR A 232 1.74 1.68 -4.35
N ARG A 233 0.69 1.54 -5.17
CA ARG A 233 0.80 0.97 -6.52
C ARG A 233 1.63 1.85 -7.45
N SER A 234 1.47 3.17 -7.37
CA SER A 234 2.29 4.13 -8.13
C SER A 234 3.78 4.00 -7.79
N SER A 235 4.09 3.87 -6.50
CA SER A 235 5.46 3.66 -6.02
C SER A 235 6.04 2.34 -6.54
N LEU A 236 5.28 1.24 -6.45
CA LEU A 236 5.65 -0.07 -7.02
C LEU A 236 5.90 -0.01 -8.53
N PHE A 237 5.04 0.67 -9.29
CA PHE A 237 5.20 0.83 -10.74
C PHE A 237 6.51 1.55 -11.10
N ARG A 238 6.84 2.61 -10.36
CA ARG A 238 8.09 3.35 -10.54
C ARG A 238 9.30 2.46 -10.26
N MET A 239 9.30 1.74 -9.14
CA MET A 239 10.41 0.86 -8.75
C MET A 239 10.55 -0.36 -9.69
N ALA A 240 9.45 -0.89 -10.22
CA ALA A 240 9.45 -2.04 -11.12
C ALA A 240 10.23 -1.79 -12.42
N GLY A 241 10.28 -0.55 -12.91
CA GLY A 241 11.00 -0.21 -14.15
C GLY A 241 12.53 -0.35 -14.05
N GLU A 242 13.07 -0.27 -12.84
CA GLU A 242 14.50 -0.30 -12.55
C GLU A 242 14.92 -1.53 -11.73
N SER A 243 13.94 -2.28 -11.22
CA SER A 243 14.15 -3.50 -10.45
C SER A 243 14.59 -4.68 -11.34
N PRO A 244 15.55 -5.51 -10.90
CA PRO A 244 15.83 -6.80 -11.53
C PRO A 244 14.73 -7.86 -11.28
N THR A 245 13.78 -7.58 -10.39
CA THR A 245 12.64 -8.46 -10.04
C THR A 245 11.29 -7.77 -10.31
N PRO A 246 11.01 -7.34 -11.55
CA PRO A 246 9.78 -6.60 -11.87
C PRO A 246 8.51 -7.44 -11.67
N GLY A 247 8.60 -8.77 -11.79
CA GLY A 247 7.48 -9.69 -11.57
C GLY A 247 6.90 -9.59 -10.15
N VAL A 248 7.76 -9.49 -9.14
CA VAL A 248 7.33 -9.38 -7.73
C VAL A 248 6.54 -8.09 -7.49
N ALA A 249 6.95 -6.98 -8.12
CA ALA A 249 6.22 -5.72 -8.03
C ALA A 249 4.85 -5.78 -8.72
N VAL A 250 4.74 -6.47 -9.86
CA VAL A 250 3.46 -6.68 -10.56
C VAL A 250 2.53 -7.56 -9.71
N ASP A 251 3.04 -8.66 -9.16
CA ASP A 251 2.27 -9.53 -8.27
C ASP A 251 1.75 -8.76 -7.04
N ALA A 252 2.57 -7.87 -6.46
CA ALA A 252 2.16 -7.01 -5.34
C ALA A 252 1.09 -5.99 -5.74
N ILE A 253 1.15 -5.44 -6.96
CA ILE A 253 0.11 -4.54 -7.50
C ILE A 253 -1.21 -5.29 -7.69
N ASP A 254 -1.18 -6.51 -8.22
CA ASP A 254 -2.41 -7.28 -8.46
C ASP A 254 -3.05 -7.75 -7.15
N ALA A 255 -2.24 -8.25 -6.21
CA ALA A 255 -2.71 -8.64 -4.89
C ALA A 255 -3.24 -7.45 -4.06
N SER A 256 -2.58 -6.29 -4.10
CA SER A 256 -3.09 -5.09 -3.41
C SER A 256 -4.44 -4.63 -3.95
N ARG A 257 -4.71 -4.76 -5.26
CA ARG A 257 -6.04 -4.51 -5.83
C ARG A 257 -7.08 -5.54 -5.40
N ASP A 258 -6.68 -6.79 -5.22
CA ASP A 258 -7.57 -7.85 -4.74
C ASP A 258 -7.99 -7.59 -3.27
N GLU A 259 -7.05 -7.15 -2.44
CA GLU A 259 -7.31 -6.73 -1.05
C GLU A 259 -8.18 -5.47 -0.98
N GLU A 260 -7.91 -4.46 -1.79
CA GLU A 260 -8.75 -3.24 -1.89
C GLU A 260 -10.20 -3.60 -2.26
N ARG A 261 -10.39 -4.43 -3.29
CA ARG A 261 -11.73 -4.91 -3.71
C ARG A 261 -12.44 -5.73 -2.64
N THR A 262 -11.69 -6.50 -1.86
CA THR A 262 -12.23 -7.27 -0.74
C THR A 262 -12.70 -6.34 0.37
N ALA A 263 -11.89 -5.33 0.73
CA ALA A 263 -12.25 -4.33 1.73
C ALA A 263 -13.49 -3.53 1.31
N GLU A 264 -13.59 -3.11 0.04
CA GLU A 264 -14.77 -2.43 -0.50
C GLU A 264 -16.02 -3.33 -0.48
N THR A 265 -15.88 -4.59 -0.84
CA THR A 265 -17.00 -5.56 -0.82
C THR A 265 -17.53 -5.72 0.61
N ASN A 266 -16.64 -5.92 1.58
CA ASN A 266 -17.01 -6.04 3.00
C ASN A 266 -17.68 -4.76 3.53
N ALA A 267 -17.18 -3.58 3.15
CA ALA A 267 -17.79 -2.31 3.51
C ALA A 267 -19.21 -2.17 2.96
N ASN A 268 -19.42 -2.57 1.69
CA ASN A 268 -20.74 -2.55 1.05
C ASN A 268 -21.71 -3.58 1.68
N GLU A 269 -21.23 -4.77 2.04
CA GLU A 269 -22.02 -5.78 2.73
C GLU A 269 -22.44 -5.33 4.13
N ALA A 270 -21.55 -4.66 4.87
CA ALA A 270 -21.85 -4.06 6.17
C ALA A 270 -22.90 -2.95 6.04
N MET A 271 -22.80 -2.10 5.02
CA MET A 271 -23.81 -1.07 4.71
C MET A 271 -25.16 -1.69 4.37
N ALA A 272 -25.21 -2.70 3.50
CA ALA A 272 -26.45 -3.39 3.13
C ALA A 272 -27.10 -4.09 4.34
N SER A 273 -26.30 -4.68 5.22
CA SER A 273 -26.77 -5.31 6.46
C SER A 273 -27.40 -4.29 7.41
N TYR A 274 -26.78 -3.11 7.54
CA TYR A 274 -27.33 -2.01 8.31
C TYR A 274 -28.64 -1.45 7.72
N GLU A 275 -28.71 -1.26 6.39
CA GLU A 275 -29.93 -0.84 5.70
C GLU A 275 -31.07 -1.86 5.88
N SER A 276 -30.77 -3.16 5.73
CA SER A 276 -31.74 -4.23 5.95
C SER A 276 -32.28 -4.26 7.39
N ALA A 277 -31.41 -4.01 8.37
CA ALA A 277 -31.82 -3.88 9.77
C ALA A 277 -32.76 -2.69 9.99
N LEU A 278 -32.54 -1.55 9.30
CA LEU A 278 -33.44 -0.40 9.35
C LEU A 278 -34.80 -0.70 8.70
N ASP A 279 -34.82 -1.36 7.54
CA ASP A 279 -36.05 -1.71 6.82
C ASP A 279 -36.91 -2.71 7.60
N SER A 280 -36.30 -3.75 8.17
CA SER A 280 -36.97 -4.71 9.05
C SER A 280 -37.68 -4.00 10.21
N ARG A 281 -37.05 -2.98 10.80
CA ARG A 281 -37.66 -2.17 11.86
C ARG A 281 -38.75 -1.25 11.35
N ALA A 282 -38.60 -0.65 10.17
CA ALA A 282 -39.63 0.16 9.55
C ALA A 282 -40.89 -0.65 9.24
N ASP A 283 -40.74 -1.88 8.74
CA ASP A 283 -41.86 -2.77 8.43
C ASP A 283 -42.53 -3.36 9.68
N ALA A 284 -41.75 -3.70 10.71
CA ALA A 284 -42.29 -4.08 12.02
C ALA A 284 -43.09 -2.93 12.64
N ALA A 285 -42.63 -1.69 12.52
CA ALA A 285 -43.36 -0.51 12.97
C ALA A 285 -44.65 -0.30 12.14
N ARG A 286 -44.60 -0.40 10.81
CA ARG A 286 -45.80 -0.30 9.94
C ARG A 286 -46.83 -1.39 10.25
N SER A 287 -46.41 -2.64 10.41
CA SER A 287 -47.27 -3.78 10.76
C SER A 287 -47.89 -3.62 12.15
N THR A 288 -47.10 -3.15 13.12
CA THR A 288 -47.60 -2.85 14.47
C THR A 288 -48.58 -1.68 14.47
N VAL A 289 -48.31 -0.63 13.68
CA VAL A 289 -49.21 0.52 13.50
C VAL A 289 -50.48 0.12 12.76
N GLN A 290 -50.42 -0.75 11.75
CA GLN A 290 -51.61 -1.27 11.07
C GLN A 290 -52.45 -2.19 11.97
N ARG A 291 -51.83 -3.05 12.79
CA ARG A 291 -52.53 -3.89 13.77
C ARG A 291 -53.11 -3.07 14.92
N ASN A 292 -52.41 -2.05 15.41
CA ASN A 292 -52.86 -1.22 16.52
C ASN A 292 -53.71 -0.02 16.10
N LEU A 293 -53.70 0.46 14.86
CA LEU A 293 -54.66 1.48 14.40
C LEU A 293 -56.09 0.93 14.31
N LEU A 294 -56.28 -0.39 14.28
CA LEU A 294 -57.58 -1.03 14.50
C LEU A 294 -58.07 -0.98 15.98
N ILE A 295 -57.20 -0.61 16.93
CA ILE A 295 -57.53 -0.58 18.39
C ILE A 295 -57.18 0.77 19.07
N GLY A 296 -56.31 1.60 18.49
CA GLY A 296 -55.56 2.66 19.17
C GLY A 296 -55.51 4.01 18.44
N LEU A 297 -56.50 4.32 17.60
CA LEU A 297 -56.62 5.63 16.93
C LEU A 297 -56.82 6.81 17.93
N VAL A 298 -57.07 6.53 19.22
CA VAL A 298 -57.24 7.53 20.28
C VAL A 298 -55.92 7.90 21.01
N GLY A 299 -54.87 7.07 20.94
CA GLY A 299 -53.64 7.28 21.72
C GLY A 299 -52.51 8.04 21.00
N GLY A 300 -52.37 7.84 19.69
CA GLY A 300 -51.21 8.33 18.91
C GLY A 300 -51.22 9.84 18.59
N LEU A 301 -52.37 10.50 18.69
CA LEU A 301 -52.51 11.92 18.33
C LEU A 301 -51.87 12.87 19.37
N LEU A 302 -51.60 12.41 20.60
CA LEU A 302 -51.07 13.25 21.68
C LEU A 302 -49.53 13.39 21.68
N VAL A 303 -48.79 12.46 21.07
CA VAL A 303 -47.31 12.50 21.08
C VAL A 303 -46.73 13.25 19.86
N GLY A 304 -47.41 13.21 18.72
CA GLY A 304 -46.99 13.91 17.50
C GLY A 304 -47.00 15.45 17.61
N VAL A 305 -47.83 16.01 18.50
CA VAL A 305 -47.94 17.47 18.68
C VAL A 305 -46.82 18.03 19.57
N VAL A 306 -46.24 17.24 20.48
CA VAL A 306 -45.22 17.72 21.42
C VAL A 306 -43.82 17.77 20.79
N LEU A 307 -43.49 16.86 19.88
CA LEU A 307 -42.17 16.86 19.23
C LEU A 307 -42.05 17.82 18.04
N GLY A 308 -43.16 18.16 17.36
CA GLY A 308 -43.16 19.10 16.23
C GLY A 308 -43.00 20.59 16.61
N GLY A 309 -43.28 20.96 17.87
CA GLY A 309 -43.24 22.36 18.32
C GLY A 309 -41.99 22.76 19.11
N VAL A 310 -41.33 21.82 19.81
CA VAL A 310 -40.29 22.17 20.80
C VAL A 310 -38.90 22.30 20.17
N VAL A 311 -38.58 21.53 19.13
CA VAL A 311 -37.26 21.57 18.46
C VAL A 311 -36.97 22.92 17.79
N PRO A 312 -37.90 23.57 17.06
CA PRO A 312 -37.61 24.90 16.49
C PRO A 312 -37.57 26.02 17.54
N TYR A 313 -38.19 25.85 18.73
CA TYR A 313 -38.16 26.87 19.79
C TYR A 313 -36.82 26.89 20.54
N VAL A 314 -36.20 25.73 20.78
CA VAL A 314 -34.88 25.63 21.42
C VAL A 314 -33.75 26.00 20.46
N ALA A 315 -33.93 25.77 19.16
CA ALA A 315 -33.00 26.25 18.13
C ALA A 315 -33.09 27.79 17.94
N ALA A 316 -34.25 28.41 18.19
CA ALA A 316 -34.40 29.86 18.15
C ALA A 316 -33.80 30.56 19.38
N SER A 317 -33.92 29.98 20.58
CA SER A 317 -33.44 30.61 21.83
C SER A 317 -31.91 30.64 21.99
N ASN A 318 -31.17 29.86 21.22
CA ASN A 318 -29.69 29.86 21.26
C ASN A 318 -29.04 30.86 20.29
N THR A 319 -29.82 31.71 19.63
CA THR A 319 -29.30 32.83 18.81
C THR A 319 -29.55 34.20 19.44
N GLU A 320 -29.97 34.23 20.70
CA GLU A 320 -30.24 35.45 21.45
C GLU A 320 -28.96 35.98 22.11
N GLY A 321 -28.02 36.42 21.26
CA GLY A 321 -26.76 36.99 21.73
C GLY A 321 -26.02 37.89 20.75
N ARG A 322 -26.34 37.84 19.45
CA ARG A 322 -25.70 38.71 18.44
C ARG A 322 -26.66 39.05 17.31
N ILE A 323 -27.62 39.93 17.56
CA ILE A 323 -28.07 40.99 16.63
C ILE A 323 -28.72 42.04 17.52
N ARG A 324 -27.91 43.03 17.93
CA ARG A 324 -28.41 44.35 18.32
C ARG A 324 -28.05 45.29 17.18
N VAL A 325 -29.05 46.03 16.74
CA VAL A 325 -28.98 47.21 15.86
C VAL A 325 -28.75 46.88 14.37
N ASP A 326 -29.84 46.74 13.62
CA ASP A 326 -30.34 47.91 12.89
C ASP A 326 -31.86 47.82 12.67
N SER A 327 -32.53 48.93 12.92
CA SER A 327 -33.98 49.09 12.98
C SER A 327 -34.49 49.64 11.66
N SER A 328 -35.05 48.78 10.81
CA SER A 328 -36.13 49.11 9.85
C SER A 328 -36.37 47.95 8.87
N ALA A 329 -36.95 46.86 9.37
CA ALA A 329 -37.60 45.89 8.49
C ALA A 329 -39.03 45.70 9.00
N GLU A 330 -39.96 46.39 8.36
CA GLU A 330 -41.38 46.06 8.46
C GLU A 330 -41.55 44.61 7.96
N TYR A 331 -41.50 43.66 8.89
CA TYR A 331 -41.87 42.29 8.58
C TYR A 331 -43.37 42.27 8.25
N SER A 332 -43.65 42.22 6.96
CA SER A 332 -44.95 41.95 6.37
C SER A 332 -45.63 40.79 7.12
N ARG A 333 -46.84 41.03 7.64
CA ARG A 333 -47.71 40.03 8.29
C ARG A 333 -47.95 38.76 7.45
N LYS A 334 -47.57 38.74 6.17
CA LYS A 334 -47.63 37.58 5.28
C LYS A 334 -46.48 36.57 5.48
N ALA A 335 -45.33 36.97 6.03
CA ALA A 335 -44.19 36.06 6.25
C ALA A 335 -44.39 35.11 7.44
N GLN A 336 -45.21 35.49 8.43
CA GLN A 336 -45.54 34.64 9.59
C GLN A 336 -46.51 33.49 9.26
N TRP A 337 -47.32 33.63 8.21
CA TRP A 337 -48.32 32.61 7.83
C TRP A 337 -47.79 31.58 6.83
N LEU A 338 -46.60 31.81 6.27
CA LEU A 338 -46.01 30.92 5.27
C LEU A 338 -45.66 29.52 5.83
N PRO A 339 -45.09 29.37 7.04
CA PRO A 339 -44.84 28.06 7.63
C PRO A 339 -46.13 27.32 8.01
N VAL A 340 -47.15 28.07 8.46
CA VAL A 340 -48.46 27.51 8.82
C VAL A 340 -49.21 27.03 7.57
N GLY A 341 -49.18 27.83 6.50
CA GLY A 341 -49.79 27.47 5.21
C GLY A 341 -49.13 26.25 4.56
N VAL A 342 -47.80 26.17 4.60
CA VAL A 342 -47.05 25.00 4.12
C VAL A 342 -47.34 23.77 5.00
N GLY A 343 -47.41 23.94 6.31
CA GLY A 343 -47.76 22.87 7.25
C GLY A 343 -49.15 22.29 7.00
N VAL A 344 -50.17 23.14 6.79
CA VAL A 344 -51.54 22.69 6.46
C VAL A 344 -51.59 21.99 5.09
N LEU A 345 -50.83 22.48 4.10
CA LEU A 345 -50.75 21.83 2.79
C LEU A 345 -50.08 20.46 2.85
N VAL A 346 -49.01 20.30 3.64
CA VAL A 346 -48.36 19.00 3.85
C VAL A 346 -49.30 18.02 4.56
N LEU A 347 -50.07 18.50 5.53
CA LEU A 347 -51.05 17.68 6.27
C LEU A 347 -52.20 17.24 5.36
N LEU A 348 -52.73 18.13 4.53
CA LEU A 348 -53.75 17.80 3.53
C LEU A 348 -53.20 16.86 2.45
N ALA A 349 -51.94 17.02 2.04
CA ALA A 349 -51.29 16.13 1.09
C ALA A 349 -51.07 14.73 1.69
N THR A 350 -50.69 14.62 2.96
CA THR A 350 -50.58 13.31 3.63
C THR A 350 -51.93 12.64 3.81
N VAL A 351 -52.98 13.38 4.21
CA VAL A 351 -54.35 12.85 4.28
C VAL A 351 -54.87 12.43 2.90
N GLY A 352 -54.57 13.21 1.85
CA GLY A 352 -54.95 12.90 0.47
C GLY A 352 -54.25 11.65 -0.07
N VAL A 353 -52.95 11.47 0.20
CA VAL A 353 -52.19 10.26 -0.15
C VAL A 353 -52.72 9.05 0.64
N LEU A 354 -53.10 9.22 1.90
CA LEU A 354 -53.72 8.17 2.71
C LEU A 354 -55.11 7.76 2.17
N ALA A 355 -55.91 8.72 1.72
CA ALA A 355 -57.20 8.49 1.10
C ALA A 355 -57.08 7.83 -0.29
N ALA A 356 -56.05 8.18 -1.06
CA ALA A 356 -55.76 7.58 -2.36
C ALA A 356 -55.18 6.16 -2.24
N ALA A 357 -54.31 5.91 -1.26
CA ALA A 357 -53.70 4.60 -1.01
C ALA A 357 -54.67 3.58 -0.39
N SER A 358 -55.74 4.05 0.27
CA SER A 358 -56.77 3.19 0.88
C SER A 358 -57.88 2.74 -0.08
N GLY A 359 -57.74 2.98 -1.39
CA GLY A 359 -58.52 2.32 -2.45
C GLY A 359 -60.02 2.17 -2.12
N GLY A 360 -60.76 3.27 -2.16
CA GLY A 360 -62.23 3.26 -2.27
C GLY A 360 -63.05 2.67 -1.10
N SER A 361 -62.45 2.29 0.03
CA SER A 361 -63.19 1.60 1.11
C SER A 361 -63.73 2.51 2.22
N ILE A 362 -63.48 3.82 2.17
CA ILE A 362 -64.01 4.79 3.16
C ILE A 362 -65.41 5.31 2.77
N LEU A 363 -65.80 5.23 1.49
CA LEU A 363 -67.13 5.67 1.03
C LEU A 363 -68.27 4.71 1.39
N GLN A 364 -67.98 3.54 1.97
CA GLN A 364 -68.99 2.57 2.42
C GLN A 364 -69.35 2.69 3.91
N VAL A 365 -68.76 3.64 4.64
CA VAL A 365 -69.05 3.88 6.07
C VAL A 365 -69.89 5.15 6.30
N ILE A 366 -70.23 5.89 5.25
CA ILE A 366 -71.14 7.06 5.32
C ILE A 366 -72.34 6.92 4.33
N LEU A 367 -72.72 5.69 3.93
CA LEU A 367 -74.00 5.42 3.26
C LEU A 367 -74.67 4.15 3.79
#